data_AF-A0A6B8LYV8-F1
#
_entry.id   AF-A0A6B8LYV8-F1
#
_cell.length_a   1.000
_cell.length_b   1.000
_cell.length_c   1.000
_cell.angle_alpha   90.00
_cell.angle_beta   90.00
_cell.angle_gamma   90.00
#
_symmetry.space_group_name_H-M   'P 1'
#
loop_
_entity.id
_entity.type
_entity.pdbx_description
1 polymer ?
#
loop_
_entity_poly.entity_id
_entity_poly.type
_entity_poly.pdbx_seq_one_letter_code
_entity_poly.pdbx_strand_id
1 'polypeptide(L)'
;MTNPYQTAPLQEIPTKETFEESCYLAANPDVAAAVKAGTVASGWAHFRKFGATEGRRQKVPEEETPTAENFDELRYLAANPDVRDAVAQGIFPSARAHFNSAGRLQNRRQRRASRIPGIRVQKLAALRPLLSDPQAPLDANGKLCFLDADKRAKDALDDEIPVSENGYDDETVALIEGSANGLVLDVGAGFRPVYYSNVVNLEVKDYPTTDVIGVADRLPFKDDSFEGVISIAVLEHVKDPFACAREIARVLKPGGWLKCCVPFLQPLHGYPHHYFNMTHEGLRTLFEPYLSIERQEVNPATHPVWAIAWQLRAWADGLPPSAKKAFLKLRVSDLVGFPGPMLAQPWARDLPIDKQFELAAATILFARKPSYPKGDAEK
;
A
#
# COMPACT_ATOMS: atom_id res chain seq x y z
N MET A 1 -29.09 -5.71 8.71
CA MET A 1 -28.62 -4.58 9.53
C MET A 1 -27.98 -3.60 8.58
N THR A 2 -28.45 -2.36 8.52
CA THR A 2 -27.84 -1.31 7.69
C THR A 2 -26.41 -1.10 8.14
N ASN A 3 -25.47 -1.31 7.22
CA ASN A 3 -24.06 -1.05 7.47
C ASN A 3 -23.90 0.43 7.90
N PRO A 4 -23.42 0.72 9.13
CA PRO A 4 -23.41 2.09 9.67
C PRO A 4 -22.30 2.97 9.06
N TYR A 5 -21.34 2.40 8.34
CA TYR A 5 -20.24 3.13 7.72
C TYR A 5 -20.38 3.16 6.18
N GLN A 6 -19.84 4.22 5.58
CA GLN A 6 -19.82 4.41 4.13
C GLN A 6 -18.49 3.92 3.55
N THR A 7 -18.51 3.42 2.31
CA THR A 7 -17.30 3.03 1.59
C THR A 7 -17.21 3.67 0.20
N ALA A 8 -15.98 3.88 -0.27
CA ALA A 8 -15.68 4.24 -1.65
C ALA A 8 -14.65 3.25 -2.22
N PRO A 9 -15.07 2.27 -3.04
CA PRO A 9 -14.15 1.35 -3.69
C PRO A 9 -13.36 2.08 -4.80
N LEU A 10 -12.04 1.86 -4.79
CA LEU A 10 -11.09 2.28 -5.82
C LEU A 10 -10.55 1.09 -6.63
N GLN A 11 -10.79 -0.12 -6.12
CA GLN A 11 -10.69 -1.35 -6.88
C GLN A 11 -11.97 -2.17 -6.70
N GLU A 12 -12.26 -3.03 -7.67
CA GLU A 12 -13.42 -3.90 -7.70
C GLU A 12 -13.07 -5.28 -8.24
N ILE A 13 -13.86 -6.30 -7.90
CA ILE A 13 -13.78 -7.59 -8.59
C ILE A 13 -14.49 -7.41 -9.94
N PRO A 14 -13.79 -7.56 -11.07
CA PRO A 14 -14.41 -7.32 -12.36
C PRO A 14 -15.46 -8.38 -12.69
N THR A 15 -16.53 -7.96 -13.34
CA THR A 15 -17.46 -8.88 -14.02
C THR A 15 -17.15 -8.90 -15.52
N LYS A 16 -17.85 -9.75 -16.28
CA LYS A 16 -17.74 -9.75 -17.74
C LYS A 16 -18.11 -8.40 -18.36
N GLU A 17 -19.00 -7.65 -17.70
CA GLU A 17 -19.52 -6.37 -18.15
C GLU A 17 -18.64 -5.19 -17.72
N THR A 18 -17.96 -5.30 -16.57
CA THR A 18 -17.13 -4.21 -16.03
C THR A 18 -15.64 -4.36 -16.33
N PHE A 19 -15.19 -5.51 -16.83
CA PHE A 19 -13.78 -5.77 -17.05
C PHE A 19 -13.16 -4.77 -18.05
N GLU A 20 -12.14 -4.06 -17.60
CA GLU A 20 -11.32 -3.18 -18.43
C GLU A 20 -9.86 -3.67 -18.39
N GLU A 21 -9.32 -4.07 -19.55
CA GLU A 21 -7.98 -4.67 -19.67
C GLU A 21 -6.89 -3.78 -19.05
N SER A 22 -6.91 -2.48 -19.34
CA SER A 22 -5.95 -1.52 -18.76
C SER A 22 -6.06 -1.45 -17.23
N CYS A 23 -7.27 -1.36 -16.70
CA CYS A 23 -7.53 -1.30 -15.26
C CYS A 23 -7.13 -2.59 -14.53
N TYR A 24 -7.34 -3.75 -15.16
CA TYR A 24 -6.96 -5.04 -14.60
C TYR A 24 -5.45 -5.23 -14.60
N LEU A 25 -4.76 -4.93 -15.70
CA LEU A 25 -3.30 -5.03 -15.78
C LEU A 25 -2.60 -4.03 -14.87
N ALA A 26 -3.15 -2.81 -14.71
CA ALA A 26 -2.64 -1.82 -13.77
C ALA A 26 -2.71 -2.30 -12.31
N ALA A 27 -3.76 -3.04 -11.94
CA ALA A 27 -3.89 -3.60 -10.59
C ALA A 27 -3.09 -4.90 -10.38
N ASN A 28 -2.63 -5.56 -11.44
CA ASN A 28 -1.97 -6.86 -11.38
C ASN A 28 -0.65 -6.85 -12.19
N PRO A 29 0.43 -6.24 -11.67
CA PRO A 29 1.70 -6.11 -12.39
C PRO A 29 2.33 -7.44 -12.79
N ASP A 30 2.13 -8.51 -12.02
CA ASP A 30 2.57 -9.87 -12.33
C ASP A 30 1.88 -10.40 -13.59
N VAL A 31 0.58 -10.16 -13.73
CA VAL A 31 -0.20 -10.51 -14.92
C VAL A 31 0.19 -9.62 -16.10
N ALA A 32 0.42 -8.33 -15.88
CA ALA A 32 0.90 -7.41 -16.92
C ALA A 32 2.26 -7.87 -17.50
N ALA A 33 3.18 -8.30 -16.64
CA ALA A 33 4.45 -8.88 -17.05
C ALA A 33 4.26 -10.18 -17.84
N ALA A 34 3.36 -11.06 -17.39
CA ALA A 34 3.04 -12.32 -18.07
C ALA A 34 2.43 -12.12 -19.47
N VAL A 35 1.56 -11.11 -19.62
CA VAL A 35 0.98 -10.69 -20.91
C VAL A 35 2.05 -10.11 -21.83
N LYS A 36 2.90 -9.22 -21.32
CA LYS A 36 4.03 -8.66 -22.07
C LYS A 36 5.02 -9.74 -22.54
N ALA A 37 5.22 -10.78 -21.73
CA ALA A 37 6.05 -11.93 -22.07
C ALA A 37 5.37 -12.94 -23.02
N GLY A 38 4.10 -12.74 -23.38
CA GLY A 38 3.34 -13.66 -24.25
C GLY A 38 2.96 -14.98 -23.60
N THR A 39 3.21 -15.15 -22.29
CA THR A 39 2.86 -16.37 -21.54
C THR A 39 1.36 -16.45 -21.24
N VAL A 40 0.69 -15.30 -21.20
CA VAL A 40 -0.76 -15.13 -21.04
C VAL A 40 -1.24 -14.25 -22.20
N ALA A 41 -2.36 -14.60 -22.83
CA ALA A 41 -2.85 -13.88 -24.02
C ALA A 41 -3.37 -12.47 -23.73
N SER A 42 -4.01 -12.26 -22.58
CA SER A 42 -4.52 -10.98 -22.10
C SER A 42 -4.86 -11.06 -20.61
N GLY A 43 -5.03 -9.92 -19.96
CA GLY A 43 -5.59 -9.80 -18.62
C GLY A 43 -6.93 -10.52 -18.50
N TRP A 44 -7.83 -10.35 -19.48
CA TRP A 44 -9.10 -11.08 -19.50
C TRP A 44 -8.92 -12.61 -19.52
N ALA A 45 -7.97 -13.10 -20.32
CA ALA A 45 -7.67 -14.53 -20.39
C ALA A 45 -7.16 -15.08 -19.05
N HIS A 46 -6.34 -14.29 -18.33
CA HIS A 46 -5.91 -14.62 -16.98
C HIS A 46 -7.08 -14.61 -15.99
N PHE A 47 -7.86 -13.52 -15.97
CA PHE A 47 -8.95 -13.34 -15.01
C PHE A 47 -9.96 -14.47 -15.09
N ARG A 48 -10.42 -14.81 -16.30
CA ARG A 48 -11.38 -15.89 -16.52
C ARG A 48 -10.85 -17.26 -16.08
N LYS A 49 -9.55 -17.51 -16.25
CA LYS A 49 -8.94 -18.82 -15.98
C LYS A 49 -8.53 -19.00 -14.52
N PHE A 50 -8.04 -17.94 -13.89
CA PHE A 50 -7.45 -17.97 -12.55
C PHE A 50 -7.95 -16.81 -11.68
N GLY A 51 -7.91 -15.59 -12.23
CA GLY A 51 -8.12 -14.38 -11.43
C GLY A 51 -9.46 -14.30 -10.70
N ALA A 52 -10.53 -14.85 -11.24
CA ALA A 52 -11.83 -14.90 -10.57
C ALA A 52 -11.80 -15.76 -9.29
N THR A 53 -11.16 -16.92 -9.35
CA THR A 53 -10.98 -17.82 -8.20
C THR A 53 -9.98 -17.27 -7.19
N GLU A 54 -8.94 -16.57 -7.69
CA GLU A 54 -7.95 -15.88 -6.85
C GLU A 54 -8.49 -14.60 -6.20
N GLY A 55 -9.70 -14.14 -6.57
CA GLY A 55 -10.25 -12.87 -6.10
C GLY A 55 -9.50 -11.64 -6.61
N ARG A 56 -8.79 -11.73 -7.75
CA ARG A 56 -8.06 -10.62 -8.36
C ARG A 56 -8.99 -9.46 -8.69
N ARG A 57 -8.55 -8.25 -8.36
CA ARG A 57 -9.30 -7.01 -8.56
C ARG A 57 -8.75 -6.20 -9.73
N GLN A 58 -9.55 -5.27 -10.25
CA GLN A 58 -9.12 -4.23 -11.17
C GLN A 58 -9.26 -2.85 -10.52
N LYS A 59 -8.53 -1.85 -11.03
CA LYS A 59 -8.80 -0.44 -10.68
C LYS A 59 -10.21 -0.06 -11.11
N VAL A 60 -10.92 0.72 -10.30
CA VAL A 60 -12.16 1.35 -10.74
C VAL A 60 -11.79 2.42 -11.79
N PRO A 61 -12.39 2.40 -12.99
CA PRO A 61 -12.03 3.34 -14.05
C PRO A 61 -12.21 4.80 -13.60
N GLU A 62 -11.20 5.64 -13.82
CA GLU A 62 -11.23 7.08 -13.48
C GLU A 62 -12.27 7.86 -14.30
N GLU A 63 -12.70 7.29 -15.42
CA GLU A 63 -13.68 7.85 -16.32
C GLU A 63 -14.85 6.91 -16.49
N GLU A 64 -16.02 7.47 -16.75
CA GLU A 64 -17.26 6.74 -17.02
C GLU A 64 -17.92 7.25 -18.31
N THR A 65 -18.82 6.45 -18.85
CA THR A 65 -19.63 6.88 -19.99
C THR A 65 -20.69 7.86 -19.51
N PRO A 66 -20.70 9.11 -20.02
CA PRO A 66 -21.76 10.06 -19.74
C PRO A 66 -23.09 9.61 -20.35
N THR A 67 -24.16 9.72 -19.59
CA THR A 67 -25.55 9.50 -19.98
C THR A 67 -26.34 10.81 -19.81
N ALA A 68 -27.62 10.83 -20.19
CA ALA A 68 -28.43 12.02 -19.93
C ALA A 68 -28.55 12.30 -18.42
N GLU A 69 -28.61 11.23 -17.63
CA GLU A 69 -28.86 11.21 -16.19
C GLU A 69 -27.61 11.52 -15.34
N ASN A 70 -26.45 11.00 -15.72
CA ASN A 70 -25.22 11.14 -14.91
C ASN A 70 -24.26 12.25 -15.39
N PHE A 71 -24.58 12.93 -16.51
CA PHE A 71 -23.66 13.89 -17.11
C PHE A 71 -23.45 15.10 -16.22
N ASP A 72 -22.19 15.48 -16.11
CA ASP A 72 -21.72 16.62 -15.35
C ASP A 72 -20.77 17.43 -16.22
N GLU A 73 -21.08 18.72 -16.36
CA GLU A 73 -20.37 19.63 -17.25
C GLU A 73 -18.89 19.75 -16.87
N LEU A 74 -18.58 19.91 -15.59
CA LEU A 74 -17.20 20.08 -15.13
C LEU A 74 -16.39 18.79 -15.32
N ARG A 75 -16.99 17.64 -14.99
CA ARG A 75 -16.32 16.33 -15.16
C ARG A 75 -16.13 15.95 -16.63
N TYR A 76 -17.06 16.35 -17.49
CA TYR A 76 -16.95 16.14 -18.93
C TYR A 76 -15.84 17.02 -19.53
N LEU A 77 -15.79 18.30 -19.17
CA LEU A 77 -14.72 19.20 -19.63
C LEU A 77 -13.33 18.79 -19.10
N ALA A 78 -13.26 18.26 -17.88
CA ALA A 78 -12.01 17.77 -17.30
C ALA A 78 -11.45 16.53 -18.03
N ALA A 79 -12.32 15.68 -18.59
CA ALA A 79 -11.91 14.53 -19.41
C ALA A 79 -11.67 14.90 -20.88
N ASN A 80 -12.19 16.03 -21.35
CA ASN A 80 -12.11 16.45 -22.76
C ASN A 80 -11.57 17.88 -22.89
N PRO A 81 -10.24 18.07 -22.79
CA PRO A 81 -9.61 19.39 -22.90
C PRO A 81 -9.96 20.11 -24.22
N ASP A 82 -10.10 19.37 -25.32
CA ASP A 82 -10.49 19.92 -26.62
C ASP A 82 -11.91 20.49 -26.60
N VAL A 83 -12.84 19.84 -25.89
CA VAL A 83 -14.21 20.36 -25.73
C VAL A 83 -14.22 21.58 -24.81
N ARG A 84 -13.40 21.57 -23.75
CA ARG A 84 -13.24 22.73 -22.86
C ARG A 84 -12.78 23.95 -23.64
N ASP A 85 -11.80 23.77 -24.50
CA ASP A 85 -11.26 24.85 -25.33
C ASP A 85 -12.31 25.32 -26.37
N ALA A 86 -13.08 24.39 -26.96
CA ALA A 86 -14.16 24.73 -27.88
C ALA A 86 -15.32 25.50 -27.20
N VAL A 87 -15.66 25.16 -25.95
CA VAL A 87 -16.65 25.92 -25.16
C VAL A 87 -16.10 27.30 -24.80
N ALA A 88 -14.84 27.40 -24.38
CA ALA A 88 -14.20 28.68 -24.07
C ALA A 88 -14.12 29.62 -25.29
N GLN A 89 -13.99 29.06 -26.49
CA GLN A 89 -14.01 29.79 -27.76
C GLN A 89 -15.43 30.09 -28.28
N GLY A 90 -16.47 29.64 -27.58
CA GLY A 90 -17.87 29.82 -27.98
C GLY A 90 -18.32 28.97 -29.18
N ILE A 91 -17.53 27.99 -29.60
CA ILE A 91 -17.90 27.03 -30.67
C ILE A 91 -19.09 26.18 -30.22
N PHE A 92 -19.09 25.78 -28.96
CA PHE A 92 -20.25 25.18 -28.29
C PHE A 92 -20.71 26.08 -27.15
N PRO A 93 -22.04 26.27 -26.97
CA PRO A 93 -22.56 27.11 -25.89
C PRO A 93 -22.37 26.49 -24.50
N SER A 94 -22.15 25.17 -24.43
CA SER A 94 -21.84 24.43 -23.20
C SER A 94 -21.27 23.05 -23.52
N ALA A 95 -20.65 22.41 -22.53
CA ALA A 95 -20.22 21.02 -22.62
C ALA A 95 -21.42 20.10 -22.85
N ARG A 96 -22.56 20.41 -22.22
CA ARG A 96 -23.81 19.68 -22.40
C ARG A 96 -24.28 19.74 -23.85
N ALA A 97 -24.16 20.89 -24.50
CA ALA A 97 -24.51 21.04 -25.91
C ALA A 97 -23.62 20.16 -26.79
N HIS A 98 -22.30 20.19 -26.59
CA HIS A 98 -21.37 19.30 -27.29
C HIS A 98 -21.72 17.82 -27.09
N PHE A 99 -21.98 17.40 -25.85
CA PHE A 99 -22.31 16.01 -25.55
C PHE A 99 -23.57 15.54 -26.28
N ASN A 100 -24.63 16.36 -26.25
CA ASN A 100 -25.90 16.04 -26.90
C ASN A 100 -25.77 16.00 -28.44
N SER A 101 -24.95 16.87 -29.04
CA SER A 101 -24.82 16.97 -30.50
C SER A 101 -23.80 16.00 -31.12
N ALA A 102 -22.68 15.76 -30.44
CA ALA A 102 -21.55 15.02 -31.00
C ALA A 102 -20.91 14.04 -30.02
N GLY A 103 -20.80 14.42 -28.74
CA GLY A 103 -20.03 13.66 -27.75
C GLY A 103 -20.50 12.21 -27.55
N ARG A 104 -21.82 11.95 -27.65
CA ARG A 104 -22.37 10.58 -27.60
C ARG A 104 -21.87 9.70 -28.74
N LEU A 105 -21.90 10.20 -29.97
CA LEU A 105 -21.48 9.45 -31.17
C LEU A 105 -19.96 9.24 -31.21
N GLN A 106 -19.21 10.17 -30.60
CA GLN A 106 -17.77 10.09 -30.46
C GLN A 106 -17.31 9.20 -29.29
N ASN A 107 -18.24 8.59 -28.54
CA ASN A 107 -17.94 7.82 -27.32
C ASN A 107 -17.09 8.61 -26.30
N ARG A 108 -17.32 9.92 -26.19
CA ARG A 108 -16.59 10.76 -25.23
C ARG A 108 -16.90 10.31 -23.80
N ARG A 109 -15.86 10.33 -22.96
CA ARG A 109 -15.93 9.96 -21.54
C ARG A 109 -16.06 11.19 -20.66
N GLN A 110 -16.43 11.01 -19.40
CA GLN A 110 -16.34 12.03 -18.36
C GLN A 110 -15.60 11.48 -17.14
N ARG A 111 -14.98 12.35 -16.33
CA ARG A 111 -14.39 11.91 -15.06
C ARG A 111 -15.48 11.29 -14.16
N ARG A 112 -15.18 10.15 -13.54
CA ARG A 112 -16.07 9.48 -12.59
C ARG A 112 -16.14 10.28 -11.29
N ALA A 113 -17.33 10.41 -10.72
CA ALA A 113 -17.49 11.09 -9.44
C ALA A 113 -16.85 10.28 -8.30
N SER A 114 -15.93 10.89 -7.54
CA SER A 114 -15.36 10.28 -6.34
C SER A 114 -16.21 10.57 -5.12
N ARG A 115 -16.50 9.55 -4.32
CA ARG A 115 -17.21 9.68 -3.03
C ARG A 115 -16.27 10.04 -1.87
N ILE A 116 -14.95 9.93 -2.07
CA ILE A 116 -13.96 10.13 -1.01
C ILE A 116 -14.04 11.51 -0.36
N PRO A 117 -14.12 12.64 -1.08
CA PRO A 117 -14.18 13.96 -0.44
C PRO A 117 -15.35 14.10 0.54
N GLY A 118 -16.54 13.59 0.18
CA GLY A 118 -17.72 13.64 1.04
C GLY A 118 -17.56 12.78 2.30
N ILE A 119 -17.05 11.55 2.14
CA ILE A 119 -16.77 10.65 3.26
C ILE A 119 -15.69 11.24 4.18
N ARG A 120 -14.63 11.84 3.59
CA ARG A 120 -13.52 12.44 4.34
C ARG A 120 -13.98 13.57 5.24
N VAL A 121 -14.84 14.47 4.75
CA VAL A 121 -15.35 15.58 5.57
C VAL A 121 -16.03 15.08 6.84
N GLN A 122 -16.88 14.05 6.73
CA GLN A 122 -17.57 13.46 7.88
C GLN A 122 -16.60 12.78 8.83
N LYS A 123 -15.68 11.96 8.30
CA LYS A 123 -14.64 11.28 9.08
C LYS A 123 -13.73 12.25 9.82
N LEU A 124 -13.27 13.32 9.16
CA LEU A 124 -12.42 14.32 9.77
C LEU A 124 -13.15 15.12 10.85
N ALA A 125 -14.46 15.38 10.70
CA ALA A 125 -15.25 15.99 11.76
C ALA A 125 -15.26 15.12 13.03
N ALA A 126 -15.37 13.79 12.89
CA ALA A 126 -15.28 12.85 14.02
C ALA A 126 -13.84 12.73 14.58
N LEU A 127 -12.82 12.87 13.73
CA LEU A 127 -11.41 12.80 14.14
C LEU A 127 -10.93 14.07 14.87
N ARG A 128 -11.46 15.24 14.53
CA ARG A 128 -11.00 16.54 15.06
C ARG A 128 -10.84 16.60 16.58
N PRO A 129 -11.80 16.14 17.40
CA PRO A 129 -11.68 16.17 18.85
C PRO A 129 -10.56 15.25 19.40
N LEU A 130 -10.13 14.26 18.61
CA LEU A 130 -9.12 13.27 18.97
C LEU A 130 -7.70 13.71 18.58
N LEU A 131 -7.55 14.79 17.83
CA LEU A 131 -6.22 15.31 17.48
C LEU A 131 -5.54 15.95 18.68
N SER A 132 -4.21 15.84 18.74
CA SER A 132 -3.39 16.61 19.67
C SER A 132 -3.53 18.12 19.45
N ASP A 133 -3.69 18.54 18.18
CA ASP A 133 -4.09 19.89 17.80
C ASP A 133 -5.42 19.86 17.00
N PRO A 134 -6.56 20.11 17.66
CA PRO A 134 -7.86 20.18 16.99
C PRO A 134 -7.95 21.27 15.91
N GLN A 135 -7.11 22.31 15.95
CA GLN A 135 -7.12 23.44 15.02
C GLN A 135 -6.17 23.25 13.83
N ALA A 136 -5.45 22.14 13.75
CA ALA A 136 -4.50 21.86 12.66
C ALA A 136 -5.17 22.08 11.29
N PRO A 137 -4.61 22.90 10.38
CA PRO A 137 -5.27 23.23 9.13
C PRO A 137 -5.37 22.01 8.19
N LEU A 138 -6.34 22.06 7.28
CA LEU A 138 -6.39 21.13 6.15
C LEU A 138 -5.59 21.70 4.97
N ASP A 139 -4.98 20.82 4.19
CA ASP A 139 -4.36 21.20 2.92
C ASP A 139 -5.41 21.41 1.81
N ALA A 140 -4.93 21.76 0.60
CA ALA A 140 -5.78 22.01 -0.57
C ALA A 140 -6.62 20.79 -0.99
N ASN A 141 -6.24 19.57 -0.58
CA ASN A 141 -6.95 18.32 -0.86
C ASN A 141 -7.85 17.87 0.31
N GLY A 142 -7.99 18.70 1.34
CA GLY A 142 -8.82 18.44 2.51
C GLY A 142 -8.20 17.44 3.48
N LYS A 143 -6.87 17.30 3.51
CA LYS A 143 -6.13 16.35 4.36
C LYS A 143 -5.40 17.06 5.49
N LEU A 144 -5.15 16.34 6.57
CA LEU A 144 -4.29 16.80 7.65
C LEU A 144 -2.84 16.53 7.32
N CYS A 145 -1.93 17.46 7.63
CA CYS A 145 -0.49 17.26 7.45
C CYS A 145 0.27 17.64 8.72
N PHE A 146 1.00 16.66 9.26
CA PHE A 146 1.86 16.80 10.44
C PHE A 146 3.34 16.54 10.09
N LEU A 147 3.68 16.56 8.80
CA LEU A 147 5.06 16.56 8.34
C LEU A 147 5.54 17.99 8.07
N ASP A 148 6.75 18.26 8.52
CA ASP A 148 7.53 19.44 8.18
C ASP A 148 7.72 19.52 6.65
N ALA A 149 7.79 20.72 6.07
CA ALA A 149 7.93 20.92 4.62
C ALA A 149 9.13 20.16 4.03
N ASP A 150 10.26 20.11 4.76
CA ASP A 150 11.48 19.42 4.33
C ASP A 150 11.33 17.89 4.33
N LYS A 151 10.57 17.33 5.28
CA LYS A 151 10.26 15.88 5.29
C LYS A 151 9.28 15.54 4.17
N ARG A 152 8.25 16.37 4.00
CA ARG A 152 7.32 16.23 2.88
C ARG A 152 8.04 16.29 1.54
N ALA A 153 9.04 17.16 1.36
CA ALA A 153 9.80 17.24 0.11
C ALA A 153 10.75 16.05 -0.12
N LYS A 154 11.32 15.48 0.95
CA LYS A 154 12.17 14.27 0.87
C LYS A 154 11.36 13.00 0.60
N ASP A 155 10.15 12.94 1.14
CA ASP A 155 9.23 11.80 0.99
C ASP A 155 8.23 12.01 -0.16
N ALA A 156 8.19 13.20 -0.78
CA ALA A 156 7.52 13.48 -2.05
C ALA A 156 8.31 12.82 -3.18
N LEU A 157 8.13 11.52 -3.29
CA LEU A 157 8.75 10.69 -4.30
C LEU A 157 7.94 10.80 -5.59
N ASP A 158 8.64 11.08 -6.69
CA ASP A 158 8.15 11.28 -8.06
C ASP A 158 7.54 10.02 -8.71
N ASP A 159 7.40 8.93 -7.95
CA ASP A 159 6.95 7.65 -8.49
C ASP A 159 5.40 7.59 -8.60
N GLU A 160 4.93 7.45 -9.84
CA GLU A 160 3.52 7.24 -10.20
C GLU A 160 2.89 5.98 -9.56
N ILE A 161 3.71 5.05 -9.06
CA ILE A 161 3.28 3.75 -8.51
C ILE A 161 3.17 3.84 -6.97
N PRO A 162 2.03 3.45 -6.37
CA PRO A 162 1.92 3.36 -4.92
C PRO A 162 2.84 2.29 -4.32
N VAL A 163 3.42 2.60 -3.15
CA VAL A 163 4.34 1.71 -2.42
C VAL A 163 3.63 0.44 -1.94
N SER A 164 2.34 0.53 -1.60
CA SER A 164 1.49 -0.59 -1.22
C SER A 164 0.03 -0.30 -1.59
N GLU A 165 -0.68 -1.30 -2.12
CA GLU A 165 -2.11 -1.20 -2.46
C GLU A 165 -2.97 -2.35 -1.91
N ASN A 166 -2.48 -3.06 -0.90
CA ASN A 166 -3.17 -4.25 -0.41
C ASN A 166 -4.49 -3.88 0.27
N GLY A 167 -5.51 -4.71 0.03
CA GLY A 167 -6.78 -4.66 0.74
C GLY A 167 -6.67 -5.28 2.13
N TYR A 168 -7.74 -5.11 2.91
CA TYR A 168 -7.92 -5.78 4.18
C TYR A 168 -8.40 -7.22 3.96
N ASP A 169 -7.92 -8.15 4.79
CA ASP A 169 -8.48 -9.51 4.84
C ASP A 169 -9.86 -9.52 5.54
N ASP A 170 -10.62 -10.61 5.39
CA ASP A 170 -11.99 -10.72 5.88
C ASP A 170 -12.11 -10.48 7.39
N GLU A 171 -11.09 -10.89 8.16
CA GLU A 171 -11.04 -10.67 9.60
C GLU A 171 -10.83 -9.18 9.93
N THR A 172 -9.92 -8.52 9.23
CA THR A 172 -9.68 -7.08 9.40
C THR A 172 -10.92 -6.29 9.01
N VAL A 173 -11.60 -6.71 7.92
CA VAL A 173 -12.89 -6.15 7.54
C VAL A 173 -13.88 -6.34 8.69
N ALA A 174 -14.07 -7.56 9.22
CA ALA A 174 -14.99 -7.82 10.33
C ALA A 174 -14.70 -6.97 11.58
N LEU A 175 -13.42 -6.75 11.92
CA LEU A 175 -12.99 -5.85 13.00
C LEU A 175 -13.38 -4.39 12.72
N ILE A 176 -13.17 -3.91 11.48
CA ILE A 176 -13.61 -2.58 11.04
C ILE A 176 -15.14 -2.48 11.12
N GLU A 177 -15.88 -3.50 10.68
CA GLU A 177 -17.35 -3.47 10.68
C GLU A 177 -17.91 -3.50 12.10
N GLY A 178 -17.24 -4.21 13.02
CA GLY A 178 -17.56 -4.25 14.45
C GLY A 178 -17.30 -2.93 15.17
N SER A 179 -16.41 -2.09 14.65
CA SER A 179 -16.05 -0.77 15.20
C SER A 179 -16.96 0.34 14.66
N ALA A 180 -18.27 0.09 14.64
CA ALA A 180 -19.27 0.93 13.98
C ALA A 180 -19.46 2.33 14.61
N ASN A 181 -19.15 2.47 15.90
CA ASN A 181 -19.43 3.68 16.69
C ASN A 181 -18.17 4.51 16.97
N GLY A 182 -16.99 4.01 16.63
CA GLY A 182 -15.72 4.71 16.79
C GLY A 182 -14.90 4.72 15.52
N LEU A 183 -13.67 5.23 15.65
CA LEU A 183 -12.70 5.26 14.58
C LEU A 183 -11.65 4.16 14.78
N VAL A 184 -11.23 3.59 13.66
CA VAL A 184 -10.07 2.71 13.52
C VAL A 184 -8.95 3.54 12.88
N LEU A 185 -7.72 3.36 13.34
CA LEU A 185 -6.54 3.97 12.70
C LEU A 185 -5.82 2.92 11.87
N ASP A 186 -5.53 3.22 10.61
CA ASP A 186 -4.62 2.45 9.78
C ASP A 186 -3.30 3.22 9.64
N VAL A 187 -2.26 2.73 10.31
CA VAL A 187 -0.92 3.34 10.34
C VAL A 187 -0.11 2.77 9.19
N GLY A 188 0.38 3.62 8.29
CA GLY A 188 1.07 3.19 7.07
C GLY A 188 0.10 2.58 6.07
N ALA A 189 -0.99 3.30 5.81
CA ALA A 189 -2.13 2.79 5.04
C ALA A 189 -1.82 2.47 3.57
N GLY A 190 -0.77 3.06 3.00
CA GLY A 190 -0.54 3.02 1.57
C GLY A 190 -1.75 3.55 0.77
N PHE A 191 -1.91 3.07 -0.46
CA PHE A 191 -3.09 3.35 -1.27
C PHE A 191 -4.16 2.27 -1.04
N ARG A 192 -5.13 2.53 -0.17
CA ARG A 192 -6.19 1.54 0.10
C ARG A 192 -7.16 1.33 -1.08
N PRO A 193 -7.46 0.09 -1.49
CA PRO A 193 -8.38 -0.20 -2.58
C PRO A 193 -9.85 0.04 -2.22
N VAL A 194 -10.17 0.20 -0.92
CA VAL A 194 -11.48 0.60 -0.43
C VAL A 194 -11.26 1.63 0.68
N TYR A 195 -11.90 2.78 0.55
CA TYR A 195 -11.85 3.85 1.54
C TYR A 195 -13.07 3.77 2.46
N TYR A 196 -12.85 3.63 3.76
CA TYR A 196 -13.91 3.47 4.78
C TYR A 196 -14.14 4.78 5.54
N SER A 197 -15.39 5.06 5.90
CA SER A 197 -15.74 6.27 6.68
C SER A 197 -15.30 6.21 8.14
N ASN A 198 -15.12 5.02 8.70
CA ASN A 198 -14.69 4.81 10.08
C ASN A 198 -13.20 4.40 10.22
N VAL A 199 -12.45 4.31 9.12
CA VAL A 199 -11.00 4.06 9.16
C VAL A 199 -10.25 5.33 8.77
N VAL A 200 -9.42 5.85 9.67
CA VAL A 200 -8.52 6.98 9.45
C VAL A 200 -7.22 6.43 8.86
N ASN A 201 -6.91 6.82 7.62
CA ASN A 201 -5.70 6.38 6.95
C ASN A 201 -4.56 7.38 7.24
N LEU A 202 -3.55 6.93 7.98
CA LEU A 202 -2.30 7.67 8.21
C LEU A 202 -1.19 7.14 7.32
N GLU A 203 -0.51 8.03 6.61
CA GLU A 203 0.53 7.66 5.65
C GLU A 203 1.55 8.81 5.50
N VAL A 204 2.81 8.50 5.18
CA VAL A 204 3.80 9.54 4.87
C VAL A 204 3.59 10.10 3.45
N LYS A 205 3.10 9.28 2.51
CA LYS A 205 2.78 9.67 1.14
C LYS A 205 1.33 10.18 0.98
N ASP A 206 1.18 11.15 0.10
CA ASP A 206 -0.08 11.85 -0.17
C ASP A 206 -0.95 11.11 -1.21
N TYR A 207 -1.54 9.97 -0.83
CA TYR A 207 -2.45 9.22 -1.70
C TYR A 207 -3.87 9.81 -1.68
N PRO A 208 -4.69 9.58 -2.73
CA PRO A 208 -6.10 9.93 -2.72
C PRO A 208 -6.89 9.41 -1.52
N THR A 209 -6.44 8.31 -0.90
CA THR A 209 -7.04 7.65 0.27
C THR A 209 -6.46 8.09 1.61
N THR A 210 -5.38 8.87 1.63
CA THR A 210 -4.78 9.40 2.86
C THR A 210 -5.72 10.42 3.50
N ASP A 211 -5.83 10.37 4.83
CA ASP A 211 -6.54 11.36 5.64
C ASP A 211 -5.58 12.22 6.46
N VAL A 212 -4.55 11.59 7.00
CA VAL A 212 -3.53 12.21 7.84
C VAL A 212 -2.15 11.89 7.28
N ILE A 213 -1.42 12.93 6.87
CA ILE A 213 -0.03 12.82 6.45
C ILE A 213 0.85 12.94 7.70
N GLY A 214 1.59 11.90 8.05
CA GLY A 214 2.35 11.84 9.31
C GLY A 214 3.21 10.59 9.45
N VAL A 215 3.97 10.51 10.55
CA VAL A 215 4.86 9.38 10.90
C VAL A 215 4.31 8.58 12.08
N ALA A 216 4.64 7.29 12.12
CA ALA A 216 4.15 6.35 13.12
C ALA A 216 4.80 6.48 14.51
N ASP A 217 6.01 7.06 14.60
CA ASP A 217 6.76 7.24 15.85
C ASP A 217 6.31 8.48 16.65
N ARG A 218 5.39 9.26 16.10
CA ARG A 218 4.75 10.42 16.74
C ARG A 218 3.37 10.67 16.13
N LEU A 219 2.39 9.94 16.62
CA LEU A 219 1.02 10.01 16.11
C LEU A 219 0.34 11.29 16.61
N PRO A 220 -0.31 12.09 15.74
CA PRO A 220 -0.89 13.39 16.09
C PRO A 220 -2.25 13.28 16.81
N PHE A 221 -2.47 12.22 17.58
CA PHE A 221 -3.73 11.91 18.25
C PHE A 221 -3.53 11.90 19.77
N LYS A 222 -4.60 12.18 20.51
CA LYS A 222 -4.65 12.04 21.97
C LYS A 222 -4.59 10.57 22.35
N ASP A 223 -4.29 10.33 23.63
CA ASP A 223 -4.37 9.00 24.22
C ASP A 223 -5.80 8.44 24.08
N ASP A 224 -5.95 7.12 24.03
CA ASP A 224 -7.25 6.44 24.04
C ASP A 224 -8.25 6.94 22.96
N SER A 225 -7.76 7.16 21.74
CA SER A 225 -8.55 7.76 20.65
C SER A 225 -9.29 6.74 19.79
N PHE A 226 -8.71 5.57 19.53
CA PHE A 226 -9.20 4.61 18.53
C PHE A 226 -9.71 3.31 19.15
N GLU A 227 -10.79 2.77 18.58
CA GLU A 227 -11.32 1.44 18.94
C GLU A 227 -10.42 0.32 18.42
N GLY A 228 -9.70 0.59 17.33
CA GLY A 228 -8.78 -0.35 16.73
C GLY A 228 -7.62 0.34 16.02
N VAL A 229 -6.47 -0.34 15.96
CA VAL A 229 -5.33 0.08 15.15
C VAL A 229 -4.90 -1.06 14.21
N ILE A 230 -4.67 -0.73 12.96
CA ILE A 230 -4.11 -1.61 11.93
C ILE A 230 -2.70 -1.10 11.59
N SER A 231 -1.74 -2.02 11.47
CA SER A 231 -0.38 -1.73 11.02
C SER A 231 0.15 -2.93 10.25
N ILE A 232 0.03 -2.92 8.92
CA ILE A 232 0.37 -4.06 8.06
C ILE A 232 1.54 -3.69 7.15
N ALA A 233 2.67 -4.38 7.32
CA ALA A 233 3.89 -4.17 6.56
C ALA A 233 4.43 -2.72 6.67
N VAL A 234 4.68 -2.29 7.91
CA VAL A 234 5.07 -0.90 8.24
C VAL A 234 6.25 -0.86 9.21
N LEU A 235 6.21 -1.65 10.29
CA LEU A 235 7.21 -1.55 11.35
C LEU A 235 8.61 -2.02 10.93
N GLU A 236 8.71 -2.79 9.84
CA GLU A 236 9.96 -3.12 9.17
C GLU A 236 10.61 -1.91 8.47
N HIS A 237 9.81 -0.91 8.09
CA HIS A 237 10.22 0.26 7.31
C HIS A 237 10.52 1.48 8.18
N VAL A 238 10.42 1.37 9.51
CA VAL A 238 10.75 2.45 10.45
C VAL A 238 12.07 2.18 11.15
N LYS A 239 12.80 3.24 11.51
CA LYS A 239 14.08 3.14 12.22
C LYS A 239 13.93 2.78 13.70
N ASP A 240 12.83 3.21 14.32
CA ASP A 240 12.54 2.97 15.73
C ASP A 240 11.15 2.31 15.87
N PRO A 241 11.05 0.99 15.66
CA PRO A 241 9.79 0.27 15.80
C PRO A 241 9.25 0.29 17.24
N PHE A 242 10.11 0.49 18.24
CA PHE A 242 9.70 0.59 19.65
C PHE A 242 8.96 1.90 19.93
N ALA A 243 9.41 3.02 19.36
CA ALA A 243 8.69 4.28 19.44
C ALA A 243 7.32 4.20 18.73
N CYS A 244 7.27 3.60 17.54
CA CYS A 244 6.00 3.38 16.82
C CYS A 244 5.04 2.50 17.62
N ALA A 245 5.52 1.38 18.19
CA ALA A 245 4.68 0.48 18.98
C ALA A 245 4.11 1.16 20.23
N ARG A 246 4.91 2.00 20.90
CA ARG A 246 4.45 2.81 22.05
C ARG A 246 3.36 3.80 21.64
N GLU A 247 3.51 4.49 20.51
CA GLU A 247 2.48 5.42 20.02
C GLU A 247 1.20 4.70 19.59
N ILE A 248 1.31 3.57 18.89
CA ILE A 248 0.18 2.71 18.54
C ILE A 248 -0.59 2.30 19.79
N ALA A 249 0.11 1.84 20.83
CA ALA A 249 -0.53 1.45 22.09
C ALA A 249 -1.16 2.65 22.80
N ARG A 250 -0.50 3.82 22.80
CA ARG A 250 -1.00 5.05 23.44
C ARG A 250 -2.32 5.53 22.86
N VAL A 251 -2.47 5.49 21.53
CA VAL A 251 -3.69 5.99 20.86
C VAL A 251 -4.85 4.99 20.88
N LEU A 252 -4.58 3.73 21.26
CA LEU A 252 -5.60 2.70 21.38
C LEU A 252 -6.38 2.88 22.69
N LYS A 253 -7.71 2.82 22.61
CA LYS A 253 -8.56 2.83 23.82
C LYS A 253 -8.31 1.60 24.70
N PRO A 254 -8.59 1.67 26.02
CA PRO A 254 -8.69 0.48 26.85
C PRO A 254 -9.72 -0.50 26.27
N GLY A 255 -9.30 -1.74 26.03
CA GLY A 255 -10.12 -2.77 25.39
C GLY A 255 -10.20 -2.68 23.86
N GLY A 256 -9.48 -1.74 23.24
CA GLY A 256 -9.33 -1.67 21.79
C GLY A 256 -8.46 -2.81 21.24
N TRP A 257 -8.52 -3.03 19.93
CA TRP A 257 -7.82 -4.12 19.26
C TRP A 257 -6.64 -3.62 18.41
N LEU A 258 -5.60 -4.43 18.30
CA LEU A 258 -4.47 -4.20 17.39
C LEU A 258 -4.37 -5.37 16.42
N LYS A 259 -4.32 -5.07 15.12
CA LYS A 259 -3.83 -6.01 14.11
C LYS A 259 -2.53 -5.50 13.51
N CYS A 260 -1.43 -6.16 13.85
CA CYS A 260 -0.10 -5.83 13.35
C CYS A 260 0.50 -7.02 12.60
N CYS A 261 1.06 -6.76 11.42
CA CYS A 261 1.73 -7.76 10.59
C CYS A 261 3.06 -7.19 10.08
N VAL A 262 4.13 -7.98 10.19
CA VAL A 262 5.50 -7.63 9.77
C VAL A 262 6.14 -8.82 9.05
N PRO A 263 7.07 -8.60 8.11
CA PRO A 263 7.78 -9.65 7.41
C PRO A 263 8.81 -10.34 8.32
N PHE A 264 9.03 -11.63 8.06
CA PHE A 264 10.10 -12.40 8.69
C PHE A 264 11.17 -12.86 7.69
N LEU A 265 10.86 -13.82 6.80
CA LEU A 265 11.81 -14.39 5.84
C LEU A 265 11.57 -13.89 4.40
N GLN A 266 11.05 -12.68 4.26
CA GLN A 266 10.93 -12.07 2.94
C GLN A 266 12.28 -11.46 2.53
N PRO A 267 12.67 -11.53 1.24
CA PRO A 267 13.81 -10.78 0.73
C PRO A 267 13.74 -9.32 1.12
N LEU A 268 14.88 -8.64 1.23
CA LEU A 268 14.91 -7.19 1.46
C LEU A 268 14.07 -6.49 0.38
N HIS A 269 13.10 -5.70 0.80
CA HIS A 269 12.11 -5.08 -0.09
C HIS A 269 11.65 -3.73 0.46
N GLY A 270 10.97 -2.93 -0.37
CA GLY A 270 10.31 -1.69 0.06
C GLY A 270 11.15 -0.42 -0.15
N TYR A 271 10.49 0.72 -0.01
CA TYR A 271 11.01 2.04 -0.39
C TYR A 271 10.56 3.12 0.63
N PRO A 272 11.44 4.05 1.04
CA PRO A 272 12.85 4.14 0.66
C PRO A 272 13.74 3.11 1.35
N HIS A 273 13.30 2.54 2.48
CA HIS A 273 14.17 1.70 3.33
C HIS A 273 13.40 0.56 4.00
N HIS A 274 14.13 -0.52 4.31
CA HIS A 274 13.67 -1.66 5.10
C HIS A 274 14.77 -1.98 6.10
N TYR A 275 14.44 -1.85 7.38
CA TYR A 275 15.38 -1.91 8.50
C TYR A 275 15.31 -3.24 9.23
N PHE A 276 14.11 -3.83 9.37
CA PHE A 276 13.91 -4.99 10.25
C PHE A 276 13.04 -6.07 9.62
N ASN A 277 13.60 -7.27 9.47
CA ASN A 277 12.82 -8.50 9.38
C ASN A 277 12.59 -9.03 10.80
N MET A 278 11.34 -9.08 11.24
CA MET A 278 11.00 -9.39 12.63
C MET A 278 10.62 -10.86 12.78
N THR A 279 11.18 -11.53 13.79
CA THR A 279 10.63 -12.80 14.27
C THR A 279 9.29 -12.55 14.98
N HIS A 280 8.51 -13.60 15.19
CA HIS A 280 7.29 -13.52 15.99
C HIS A 280 7.55 -13.06 17.44
N GLU A 281 8.70 -13.44 18.03
CA GLU A 281 9.15 -12.94 19.34
C GLU A 281 9.50 -11.44 19.28
N GLY A 282 10.20 -10.99 18.23
CA GLY A 282 10.50 -9.57 18.04
C GLY A 282 9.24 -8.72 17.96
N LEU A 283 8.23 -9.18 17.20
CA LEU A 283 6.91 -8.52 17.15
C LEU A 283 6.22 -8.52 18.52
N ARG A 284 6.27 -9.63 19.27
CA ARG A 284 5.68 -9.73 20.62
C ARG A 284 6.31 -8.70 21.58
N THR A 285 7.64 -8.61 21.60
CA THR A 285 8.39 -7.72 22.49
C THR A 285 8.05 -6.24 22.27
N LEU A 286 7.66 -5.84 21.07
CA LEU A 286 7.23 -4.46 20.80
C LEU A 286 5.97 -4.06 21.59
N PHE A 287 5.04 -5.00 21.79
CA PHE A 287 3.70 -4.70 22.29
C PHE A 287 3.40 -5.27 23.67
N GLU A 288 4.07 -6.33 24.12
CA GLU A 288 3.83 -6.94 25.44
C GLU A 288 3.98 -6.00 26.65
N PRO A 289 4.78 -4.90 26.62
CA PRO A 289 4.80 -3.95 27.74
C PRO A 289 3.50 -3.12 27.86
N TYR A 290 2.68 -3.07 26.81
CA TYR A 290 1.53 -2.17 26.72
C TYR A 290 0.19 -2.92 26.51
N LEU A 291 0.23 -4.08 25.85
CA LEU A 291 -0.95 -4.83 25.41
C LEU A 291 -0.88 -6.29 25.85
N SER A 292 -2.04 -6.88 26.14
CA SER A 292 -2.17 -8.33 26.31
C SER A 292 -2.20 -9.00 24.94
N ILE A 293 -1.21 -9.85 24.65
CA ILE A 293 -1.09 -10.52 23.35
C ILE A 293 -1.97 -11.77 23.31
N GLU A 294 -3.11 -11.69 22.62
CA GLU A 294 -4.10 -12.78 22.54
C GLU A 294 -3.67 -13.94 21.66
N ARG A 295 -3.10 -13.66 20.47
CA ARG A 295 -2.54 -14.68 19.55
C ARG A 295 -1.49 -14.11 18.61
N GLN A 296 -0.70 -15.00 18.02
CA GLN A 296 0.09 -14.78 16.81
C GLN A 296 -0.13 -15.98 15.89
N GLU A 297 -0.18 -15.76 14.58
CA GLU A 297 -0.50 -16.81 13.62
C GLU A 297 0.23 -16.64 12.29
N VAL A 298 0.19 -17.71 11.49
CA VAL A 298 0.58 -17.71 10.09
C VAL A 298 -0.65 -18.12 9.28
N ASN A 299 -1.12 -17.21 8.44
CA ASN A 299 -2.30 -17.43 7.59
C ASN A 299 -1.86 -17.73 6.13
N PRO A 300 -2.78 -18.08 5.22
CA PRO A 300 -2.42 -18.40 3.84
C PRO A 300 -1.64 -17.30 3.10
N ALA A 301 -1.90 -16.02 3.40
CA ALA A 301 -1.19 -14.89 2.80
C ALA A 301 0.25 -14.72 3.31
N THR A 302 0.56 -15.28 4.49
CA THR A 302 1.86 -15.20 5.15
C THR A 302 2.58 -16.56 5.21
N HIS A 303 2.03 -17.58 4.55
CA HIS A 303 2.56 -18.94 4.57
C HIS A 303 4.02 -19.01 4.04
N PRO A 304 4.92 -19.83 4.63
CA PRO A 304 6.34 -19.89 4.25
C PRO A 304 6.62 -20.24 2.78
N VAL A 305 5.63 -20.83 2.08
CA VAL A 305 5.73 -21.09 0.64
C VAL A 305 5.97 -19.81 -0.17
N TRP A 306 5.40 -18.68 0.27
CA TRP A 306 5.61 -17.38 -0.36
C TRP A 306 7.06 -16.93 -0.22
N ALA A 307 7.65 -17.11 0.97
CA ALA A 307 9.06 -16.79 1.22
C ALA A 307 9.98 -17.63 0.32
N ILE A 308 9.77 -18.95 0.25
CA ILE A 308 10.57 -19.84 -0.61
C ILE A 308 10.43 -19.43 -2.09
N ALA A 309 9.20 -19.23 -2.56
CA ALA A 309 8.95 -18.88 -3.96
C ALA A 309 9.59 -17.53 -4.34
N TRP A 310 9.47 -16.53 -3.46
CA TRP A 310 10.09 -15.22 -3.69
C TRP A 310 11.61 -15.31 -3.68
N GLN A 311 12.18 -15.98 -2.67
CA GLN A 311 13.61 -16.19 -2.53
C GLN A 311 14.23 -16.83 -3.78
N LEU A 312 13.61 -17.90 -4.31
CA LEU A 312 14.08 -18.58 -5.51
C LEU A 312 13.87 -17.76 -6.79
N ARG A 313 12.74 -17.05 -6.91
CA ARG A 313 12.47 -16.19 -8.07
C ARG A 313 13.46 -15.04 -8.16
N ALA A 314 13.63 -14.29 -7.06
CA ALA A 314 14.58 -13.18 -6.99
C ALA A 314 16.01 -13.63 -7.27
N TRP A 315 16.40 -14.81 -6.77
CA TRP A 315 17.68 -15.43 -7.09
C TRP A 315 17.83 -15.70 -8.58
N ALA A 316 16.86 -16.39 -9.18
CA ALA A 316 16.89 -16.71 -10.61
C ALA A 316 16.93 -15.46 -11.49
N ASP A 317 16.24 -14.38 -11.09
CA ASP A 317 16.20 -13.13 -11.83
C ASP A 317 17.50 -12.34 -11.78
N GLY A 318 18.30 -12.54 -10.72
CA GLY A 318 19.64 -11.99 -10.60
C GLY A 318 20.72 -12.68 -11.44
N LEU A 319 20.47 -13.88 -11.97
CA LEU A 319 21.50 -14.71 -12.58
C LEU A 319 21.71 -14.46 -14.08
N PRO A 320 22.96 -14.58 -14.59
CA PRO A 320 23.22 -14.61 -16.02
C PRO A 320 22.57 -15.85 -16.69
N PRO A 321 22.28 -15.81 -18.01
CA PRO A 321 21.46 -16.84 -18.67
C PRO A 321 21.90 -18.29 -18.46
N SER A 322 23.21 -18.57 -18.50
CA SER A 322 23.75 -19.92 -18.31
C SER A 322 23.55 -20.43 -16.87
N ALA A 323 23.85 -19.59 -15.87
CA ALA A 323 23.67 -19.91 -14.46
C ALA A 323 22.18 -20.03 -14.10
N LYS A 324 21.33 -19.13 -14.60
CA LYS A 324 19.86 -19.20 -14.45
C LYS A 324 19.31 -20.52 -14.98
N LYS A 325 19.73 -20.94 -16.17
CA LYS A 325 19.30 -22.22 -16.76
C LYS A 325 19.72 -23.43 -15.91
N ALA A 326 20.89 -23.39 -15.29
CA ALA A 326 21.35 -24.45 -14.38
C ALA A 326 20.54 -24.43 -13.07
N PHE A 327 20.35 -23.26 -12.48
CA PHE A 327 19.57 -23.06 -11.25
C PHE A 327 18.13 -23.57 -11.38
N LEU A 328 17.45 -23.23 -12.49
CA LEU A 328 16.06 -23.64 -12.74
C LEU A 328 15.88 -25.15 -12.98
N LYS A 329 16.97 -25.92 -13.10
CA LYS A 329 16.93 -27.39 -13.20
C LYS A 329 17.14 -28.09 -11.87
N LEU A 330 17.51 -27.37 -10.82
CA LEU A 330 17.69 -27.94 -9.48
C LEU A 330 16.34 -28.45 -8.96
N ARG A 331 16.40 -29.58 -8.27
CA ARG A 331 15.27 -30.11 -7.50
C ARG A 331 15.38 -29.57 -6.08
N VAL A 332 14.25 -29.55 -5.37
CA VAL A 332 14.26 -29.23 -3.93
C VAL A 332 15.24 -30.11 -3.15
N SER A 333 15.36 -31.39 -3.53
CA SER A 333 16.34 -32.32 -2.94
C SER A 333 17.79 -31.88 -3.08
N ASP A 334 18.10 -31.12 -4.13
CA ASP A 334 19.46 -30.64 -4.39
C ASP A 334 19.79 -29.40 -3.53
N LEU A 335 18.77 -28.69 -3.01
CA LEU A 335 18.91 -27.48 -2.19
C LEU A 335 18.83 -27.74 -0.68
N VAL A 336 18.16 -28.81 -0.24
CA VAL A 336 18.04 -29.17 1.20
C VAL A 336 19.31 -29.82 1.77
N GLY A 337 20.28 -30.17 0.91
CA GLY A 337 21.57 -30.73 1.32
C GLY A 337 22.49 -29.72 2.01
N PHE A 338 23.68 -30.18 2.43
CA PHE A 338 24.68 -29.31 3.04
C PHE A 338 25.16 -28.22 2.04
N PRO A 339 25.10 -26.92 2.39
CA PRO A 339 25.30 -25.83 1.42
C PRO A 339 26.75 -25.57 1.04
N GLY A 340 27.74 -26.09 1.79
CA GLY A 340 29.17 -25.80 1.53
C GLY A 340 29.61 -26.02 0.07
N PRO A 341 29.37 -27.21 -0.51
CA PRO A 341 29.68 -27.47 -1.93
C PRO A 341 28.88 -26.61 -2.92
N MET A 342 27.71 -26.09 -2.51
CA MET A 342 26.86 -25.27 -3.37
C MET A 342 27.49 -23.89 -3.64
N LEU A 343 28.28 -23.36 -2.71
CA LEU A 343 28.95 -22.06 -2.86
C LEU A 343 29.89 -21.99 -4.07
N ALA A 344 30.43 -23.14 -4.52
CA ALA A 344 31.28 -23.20 -5.70
C ALA A 344 30.49 -23.29 -7.02
N GLN A 345 29.17 -23.50 -6.98
CA GLN A 345 28.34 -23.60 -8.17
C GLN A 345 28.20 -22.24 -8.86
N PRO A 346 28.17 -22.18 -10.21
CA PRO A 346 28.00 -20.91 -10.93
C PRO A 346 26.78 -20.12 -10.49
N TRP A 347 25.66 -20.79 -10.21
CA TRP A 347 24.44 -20.13 -9.75
C TRP A 347 24.51 -19.59 -8.31
N ALA A 348 25.51 -19.94 -7.51
CA ALA A 348 25.76 -19.35 -6.21
C ALA A 348 26.88 -18.31 -6.26
N ARG A 349 28.00 -18.67 -6.89
CA ARG A 349 29.18 -17.80 -7.05
C ARG A 349 28.91 -16.56 -7.90
N ASP A 350 28.12 -16.72 -8.96
CA ASP A 350 27.89 -15.65 -9.94
C ASP A 350 26.64 -14.80 -9.59
N LEU A 351 26.06 -14.98 -8.40
CA LEU A 351 24.96 -14.14 -7.92
C LEU A 351 25.49 -12.72 -7.61
N PRO A 352 24.94 -11.66 -8.23
CA PRO A 352 25.38 -10.29 -7.99
C PRO A 352 25.30 -9.86 -6.52
N ILE A 353 26.19 -8.94 -6.09
CA ILE A 353 26.30 -8.54 -4.69
C ILE A 353 25.04 -7.86 -4.14
N ASP A 354 24.35 -7.06 -4.95
CA ASP A 354 23.05 -6.47 -4.63
C ASP A 354 22.00 -7.55 -4.35
N LYS A 355 21.99 -8.62 -5.14
CA LYS A 355 21.15 -9.79 -4.90
C LYS A 355 21.59 -10.58 -3.67
N GLN A 356 22.88 -10.68 -3.38
CA GLN A 356 23.34 -11.28 -2.14
C GLN A 356 22.85 -10.51 -0.90
N PHE A 357 22.84 -9.17 -0.93
CA PHE A 357 22.25 -8.36 0.14
C PHE A 357 20.72 -8.50 0.19
N GLU A 358 20.05 -8.53 -0.95
CA GLU A 358 18.59 -8.71 -1.03
C GLU A 358 18.14 -10.03 -0.40
N LEU A 359 18.95 -11.08 -0.59
CA LEU A 359 18.63 -12.47 -0.28
C LEU A 359 19.47 -13.00 0.89
N ALA A 360 20.11 -12.12 1.65
CA ALA A 360 21.10 -12.49 2.65
C ALA A 360 20.48 -13.33 3.77
N ALA A 361 21.13 -14.43 4.13
CA ALA A 361 20.80 -15.14 5.37
C ALA A 361 21.22 -14.34 6.62
N ALA A 362 22.25 -13.48 6.49
CA ALA A 362 22.72 -12.57 7.52
C ALA A 362 23.55 -11.44 6.90
N THR A 363 23.59 -10.28 7.55
CA THR A 363 24.51 -9.18 7.24
C THR A 363 25.49 -9.00 8.41
N ILE A 364 26.78 -8.81 8.11
CA ILE A 364 27.83 -8.62 9.12
C ILE A 364 28.33 -7.17 9.04
N LEU A 365 28.24 -6.44 10.15
CA LEU A 365 28.77 -5.08 10.30
C LEU A 365 30.11 -5.11 11.05
N PHE A 366 31.15 -4.56 10.45
CA PHE A 366 32.41 -4.26 11.13
C PHE A 366 32.50 -2.76 11.39
N ALA A 367 32.66 -2.36 12.65
CA ALA A 367 32.75 -0.96 13.04
C ALA A 367 33.94 -0.72 13.99
N ARG A 368 34.46 0.50 13.99
CA ARG A 368 35.50 0.95 14.92
C ARG A 368 35.05 2.24 15.59
N LYS A 369 35.13 2.29 16.92
CA LYS A 369 34.88 3.52 17.68
C LYS A 369 35.90 4.59 17.26
N PRO A 370 35.48 5.83 16.93
CA PRO A 370 36.42 6.89 16.61
C PRO A 370 37.41 7.14 17.77
N SER A 371 38.65 7.50 17.44
CA SER A 371 39.60 8.01 18.43
C SER A 371 39.16 9.39 18.90
N TYR A 372 38.93 9.55 20.20
CA TYR A 372 38.77 10.88 20.78
C TYR A 372 40.09 11.66 20.61
N PRO A 373 40.05 12.99 20.36
CA PRO A 373 41.24 13.81 20.61
C PRO A 373 41.71 13.54 22.03
N LYS A 374 43.02 13.32 22.23
CA LYS A 374 43.61 13.21 23.57
C LYS A 374 43.43 14.55 24.28
N GLY A 375 42.35 14.66 25.06
CA GLY A 375 42.11 15.63 26.14
C GLY A 375 42.31 17.12 25.84
N ASP A 376 41.23 17.89 25.98
CA ASP A 376 41.24 18.97 26.98
C ASP A 376 41.14 18.33 28.37
N ALA A 377 42.18 17.59 28.74
CA ALA A 377 42.50 17.30 30.12
C ALA A 377 43.73 18.18 30.41
N GLU A 378 43.52 19.19 31.26
CA GLU A 378 44.44 20.27 31.66
C GLU A 378 44.43 21.53 30.78
N LYS A 379 43.47 22.42 31.05
CA LYS A 379 43.77 23.74 31.65
C LYS A 379 42.57 24.33 32.37
#